data_AF-A0A9D6F699-F1
#
_entry.id   AF-A0A9D6F699-F1
#
_cell.length_a   1.000
_cell.length_b   1.000
_cell.length_c   1.000
_cell.angle_alpha   90.00
_cell.angle_beta   90.00
_cell.angle_gamma   90.00
#
_symmetry.space_group_name_H-M   'P 1'
#
loop_
_entity.id
_entity.type
_entity.pdbx_description
1 polymer ?
#
loop_
_entity_poly.entity_id
_entity_poly.type
_entity_poly.pdbx_seq_one_letter_code
_entity_poly.pdbx_strand_id
1 'polypeptide(L)'
;MERPQPELTSAEATVRQVNVLLIDMEMGGWLYNLSPEAGASQDNWFELRETAEAVDAVGAASEAKVLLEIADIVERAPQSSSSTWEDFMAAADPTSRVAVLEKIMLKEIPTLYKKLEANTIRHFGCEKT
;
A
#
# COMPACT_ATOMS: atom_id res chain seq x y z
N MET A 1 -15.59 -16.27 24.54
CA MET A 1 -14.14 -16.08 24.74
C MET A 1 -13.55 -15.82 23.37
N GLU A 2 -13.25 -14.57 23.04
CA GLU A 2 -12.39 -14.29 21.89
C GLU A 2 -11.01 -14.86 22.21
N ARG A 3 -10.47 -15.70 21.32
CA ARG A 3 -9.05 -16.06 21.42
C ARG A 3 -8.27 -14.77 21.15
N PRO A 4 -7.29 -14.40 22.01
CA PRO A 4 -6.42 -13.29 21.67
C PRO A 4 -5.76 -13.60 20.32
N GLN A 5 -5.95 -12.71 19.36
CA GLN A 5 -5.19 -12.81 18.11
C GLN A 5 -3.71 -12.64 18.49
N PRO A 6 -2.82 -13.54 18.06
CA PRO A 6 -1.40 -13.36 18.29
C PRO A 6 -0.97 -12.04 17.63
N GLU A 7 -0.31 -11.16 18.39
CA GLU A 7 0.29 -9.94 17.86
C GLU A 7 1.37 -10.34 16.85
N LEU A 8 1.28 -9.80 15.63
CA LEU A 8 2.28 -10.01 14.60
C LEU A 8 3.58 -9.31 15.02
N THR A 9 4.71 -9.97 14.81
CA THR A 9 6.01 -9.29 14.85
C THR A 9 6.08 -8.23 13.75
N SER A 10 6.96 -7.23 13.90
CA SER A 10 7.15 -6.19 12.87
C SER A 10 7.49 -6.78 11.48
N ALA A 11 8.27 -7.87 11.44
CA ALA A 11 8.58 -8.57 10.20
C ALA A 11 7.35 -9.27 9.58
N GLU A 12 6.51 -9.92 10.40
CA GLU A 12 5.28 -10.56 9.92
C GLU A 12 4.25 -9.52 9.46
N ALA A 13 4.14 -8.39 10.17
CA ALA A 13 3.31 -7.26 9.78
C ALA A 13 3.75 -6.70 8.42
N THR A 14 5.07 -6.50 8.22
CA THR A 14 5.64 -6.06 6.94
C THR A 14 5.30 -7.02 5.80
N VAL A 15 5.53 -8.33 5.99
CA VAL A 15 5.22 -9.34 4.98
C VAL A 15 3.74 -9.38 4.67
N ARG A 16 2.88 -9.33 5.69
CA ARG A 16 1.42 -9.30 5.53
C ARG A 16 0.99 -8.07 4.73
N GLN A 17 1.45 -6.88 5.09
CA GLN A 17 1.09 -5.62 4.43
C GLN A 17 1.43 -5.65 2.93
N VAL A 18 2.67 -6.02 2.59
CA VAL A 18 3.12 -6.08 1.19
C VAL A 18 2.38 -7.19 0.42
N ASN A 19 2.07 -8.31 1.07
CA ASN A 19 1.30 -9.38 0.43
C ASN A 19 -0.15 -8.96 0.15
N VAL A 20 -0.80 -8.24 1.08
CA VAL A 20 -2.15 -7.69 0.86
C VAL A 20 -2.14 -6.68 -0.28
N LEU A 21 -1.17 -5.77 -0.32
CA LEU A 21 -0.97 -4.83 -1.42
C LEU A 21 -0.91 -5.55 -2.77
N LEU A 22 -0.10 -6.61 -2.87
CA LEU A 22 0.09 -7.37 -4.11
C LEU A 22 -1.21 -8.02 -4.57
N ILE A 23 -1.95 -8.64 -3.64
CA ILE A 23 -3.26 -9.24 -3.93
C ILE A 23 -4.23 -8.16 -4.43
N ASP A 24 -4.30 -7.02 -3.76
CA ASP A 24 -5.18 -5.93 -4.15
C ASP A 24 -4.84 -5.35 -5.52
N MET A 25 -3.54 -5.23 -5.85
CA MET A 25 -3.09 -4.77 -7.18
C MET A 25 -3.50 -5.74 -8.29
N GLU A 26 -3.46 -7.04 -8.04
CA GLU A 26 -3.87 -8.08 -8.99
C GLU A 26 -5.39 -8.15 -9.16
N MET A 27 -6.15 -7.88 -8.09
CA MET A 27 -7.61 -7.89 -8.10
C MET A 27 -8.23 -6.56 -8.56
N GLY A 28 -7.45 -5.48 -8.56
CA GLY A 28 -7.91 -4.13 -8.88
C GLY A 28 -8.56 -3.43 -7.68
N GLY A 29 -8.64 -2.09 -7.74
CA GLY A 29 -9.20 -1.28 -6.66
C GLY A 29 -8.26 -1.07 -5.47
N TRP A 30 -6.99 -1.45 -5.57
CA TRP A 30 -6.01 -1.35 -4.49
C TRP A 30 -5.89 0.04 -3.86
N LEU A 31 -5.95 1.12 -4.67
CA LEU A 31 -5.88 2.48 -4.16
C LEU A 31 -7.13 2.85 -3.34
N TYR A 32 -8.28 2.30 -3.69
CA TYR A 32 -9.51 2.43 -2.90
C TYR A 32 -9.42 1.60 -1.61
N ASN A 33 -8.82 0.40 -1.66
CA ASN A 33 -8.65 -0.46 -0.48
C ASN A 33 -7.66 0.13 0.54
N LEU A 34 -6.68 0.91 0.08
CA LEU A 34 -5.73 1.66 0.93
C LEU A 34 -6.21 3.08 1.26
N SER A 35 -7.45 3.42 0.88
CA SER A 35 -8.06 4.70 1.24
C SER A 35 -8.58 4.66 2.67
N PRO A 36 -8.61 5.81 3.39
CA PRO A 36 -9.10 5.86 4.76
C PRO A 36 -10.50 5.24 4.86
N GLU A 37 -10.73 4.41 5.89
CA GLU A 37 -12.04 3.84 6.19
C GLU A 37 -13.10 4.94 6.14
N ALA A 38 -14.14 4.72 5.34
CA ALA A 38 -15.30 5.61 5.30
C ALA A 38 -15.95 5.68 6.68
N GLY A 39 -15.53 6.65 7.50
CA GLY A 39 -16.02 6.86 8.87
C GLY A 39 -14.93 6.99 9.94
N ALA A 40 -13.68 6.58 9.68
CA ALA A 40 -12.55 7.00 10.51
C ALA A 40 -12.22 8.45 10.17
N SER A 41 -11.91 9.28 11.17
CA SER A 41 -11.55 10.71 11.05
C SER A 41 -10.90 11.01 9.69
N GLN A 42 -11.59 11.78 8.85
CA GLN A 42 -11.43 11.94 7.39
C GLN A 42 -10.09 12.51 6.91
N ASP A 43 -9.06 12.50 7.74
CA ASP A 43 -7.87 13.35 7.58
C ASP A 43 -6.58 12.57 7.30
N ASN A 44 -6.57 11.22 7.34
CA ASN A 44 -5.29 10.51 7.24
C ASN A 44 -5.34 9.22 6.40
N TRP A 45 -4.68 9.27 5.24
CA TRP A 45 -4.32 8.09 4.43
C TRP A 45 -3.10 7.37 5.01
N PHE A 46 -3.10 7.10 6.32
CA PHE A 46 -1.97 6.46 6.99
C PHE A 46 -1.61 5.12 6.34
N GLU A 47 -2.59 4.39 5.79
CA GLU A 47 -2.37 3.10 5.16
C GLU A 47 -1.48 3.16 3.91
N LEU A 48 -1.53 4.23 3.10
CA LEU A 48 -0.65 4.35 1.93
C LEU A 48 0.81 4.58 2.35
N ARG A 49 1.04 5.43 3.35
CA ARG A 49 2.39 5.72 3.84
C ARG A 49 2.97 4.51 4.59
N GLU A 50 2.20 3.86 5.44
CA GLU A 50 2.60 2.61 6.12
C GLU A 50 2.89 1.50 5.12
N THR A 51 2.08 1.40 4.05
CA THR A 51 2.34 0.44 2.97
C THR A 51 3.62 0.78 2.22
N ALA A 52 3.91 2.06 1.97
CA ALA A 52 5.17 2.47 1.37
C ALA A 52 6.37 2.11 2.26
N GLU A 53 6.27 2.30 3.58
CA GLU A 53 7.31 1.91 4.54
C GLU A 53 7.53 0.38 4.54
N ALA A 54 6.45 -0.41 4.50
CA ALA A 54 6.54 -1.87 4.40
C ALA A 54 7.21 -2.30 3.08
N VAL A 55 6.87 -1.65 1.97
CA VAL A 55 7.50 -1.89 0.64
C VAL A 55 8.99 -1.52 0.65
N ASP A 56 9.37 -0.43 1.32
CA ASP A 56 10.78 -0.07 1.49
C ASP A 56 11.52 -1.12 2.36
N ALA A 57 10.88 -1.60 3.42
CA ALA A 57 11.44 -2.60 4.34
C ALA A 57 11.69 -3.97 3.68
N VAL A 58 10.96 -4.32 2.61
CA VAL A 58 11.25 -5.50 1.78
C VAL A 58 12.35 -5.27 0.74
N GLY A 59 12.89 -4.05 0.66
CA GLY A 59 13.98 -3.68 -0.24
C GLY A 59 13.53 -3.21 -1.63
N ALA A 60 12.31 -2.70 -1.73
CA ALA A 60 11.69 -2.16 -2.94
C ALA A 60 11.56 -0.62 -2.84
N ALA A 61 12.69 0.06 -2.63
CA ALA A 61 12.74 1.49 -2.36
C ALA A 61 12.21 2.37 -3.51
N SER A 62 12.28 1.90 -4.76
CA SER A 62 11.77 2.65 -5.91
C SER A 62 10.24 2.66 -5.92
N GLU A 63 9.63 1.51 -5.61
CA GLU A 63 8.20 1.29 -5.53
C GLU A 63 7.61 1.99 -4.31
N ALA A 64 8.32 1.97 -3.18
CA ALA A 64 7.97 2.76 -2.00
C ALA A 64 7.88 4.26 -2.32
N LYS A 65 8.83 4.80 -3.11
CA LYS A 65 8.78 6.21 -3.55
C LYS A 65 7.57 6.51 -4.42
N VAL A 66 7.17 5.57 -5.28
CA VAL A 66 5.97 5.72 -6.11
C VAL A 66 4.72 5.78 -5.23
N LEU A 67 4.62 4.90 -4.23
CA LEU A 67 3.52 4.92 -3.25
C LEU A 67 3.48 6.22 -2.44
N LEU A 68 4.63 6.74 -2.02
CA LEU A 68 4.71 8.03 -1.33
C LEU A 68 4.29 9.20 -2.23
N GLU A 69 4.63 9.15 -3.53
CA GLU A 69 4.19 10.17 -4.48
C GLU A 69 2.66 10.13 -4.67
N ILE A 70 2.05 8.93 -4.71
CA ILE A 70 0.60 8.78 -4.73
C ILE A 70 -0.01 9.35 -3.44
N ALA A 71 0.53 9.00 -2.27
CA ALA A 71 0.09 9.52 -0.98
C ALA A 71 0.13 11.05 -0.94
N ASP A 72 1.22 11.66 -1.41
CA ASP A 72 1.38 13.11 -1.47
C ASP A 72 0.32 13.79 -2.36
N ILE A 73 -0.18 13.12 -3.40
CA ILE A 73 -1.24 13.65 -4.26
C ILE A 73 -2.59 13.54 -3.56
N VAL A 74 -2.96 12.35 -3.09
CA VAL A 74 -4.31 12.09 -2.55
C VAL A 74 -4.53 12.73 -1.17
N GLU A 75 -3.49 12.86 -0.35
CA GLU A 75 -3.58 13.50 0.97
C GLU A 75 -3.67 15.02 0.90
N ARG A 76 -3.16 15.64 -0.17
CA ARG A 76 -3.26 17.09 -0.38
C ARG A 76 -4.59 17.53 -0.98
N ALA A 77 -5.42 16.57 -1.39
CA ALA A 77 -6.70 16.84 -2.01
C ALA A 77 -7.66 17.55 -1.04
N PRO A 78 -8.42 18.56 -1.49
CA PRO A 78 -9.48 19.16 -0.67
C PRO A 78 -10.54 18.10 -0.36
N GLN A 79 -10.72 17.76 0.92
CA GLN A 79 -11.68 16.75 1.40
C GLN A 79 -13.17 17.19 1.28
N SER A 80 -13.47 18.25 0.52
CA SER A 80 -14.82 18.80 0.42
C SER A 80 -15.74 17.89 -0.39
N SER A 81 -16.44 17.01 0.31
CA SER A 81 -17.69 16.32 -0.05
C SER A 81 -17.85 15.91 -1.53
N SER A 82 -16.83 15.30 -2.13
CA SER A 82 -16.99 14.59 -3.40
C SER A 82 -17.91 13.37 -3.17
N SER A 83 -19.02 13.30 -3.91
CA SER A 83 -20.02 12.23 -3.75
C SER A 83 -19.53 10.86 -4.20
N THR A 84 -18.48 10.82 -5.04
CA THR A 84 -17.92 9.60 -5.61
C THR A 84 -16.39 9.59 -5.58
N TRP A 85 -15.81 8.39 -5.67
CA TRP A 85 -14.37 8.19 -5.80
C TRP A 85 -13.80 8.87 -7.06
N GLU A 86 -14.53 8.85 -8.17
CA GLU A 86 -14.11 9.52 -9.41
C GLU A 86 -14.04 11.04 -9.23
N ASP A 87 -15.04 11.63 -8.58
CA ASP A 87 -15.05 13.08 -8.29
C ASP A 87 -13.88 13.46 -7.36
N PHE A 88 -13.59 12.62 -6.37
CA PHE A 88 -12.45 12.81 -5.47
C PHE A 88 -11.14 12.80 -6.26
N MET A 89 -10.90 11.76 -7.07
CA MET A 89 -9.66 11.62 -7.84
C MET A 89 -9.50 12.73 -8.88
N ALA A 90 -10.59 13.17 -9.52
CA ALA A 90 -10.55 14.30 -10.45
C ALA A 90 -10.15 15.62 -9.77
N ALA A 91 -10.54 15.82 -8.50
CA ALA A 91 -10.16 16.98 -7.71
C ALA A 91 -8.73 16.86 -7.14
N ALA A 92 -8.35 15.67 -6.66
CA ALA A 92 -7.03 15.38 -6.10
C ALA A 92 -5.90 15.46 -7.15
N ASP A 93 -6.17 14.94 -8.34
CA ASP A 93 -5.18 14.76 -9.40
C ASP A 93 -5.74 15.18 -10.77
N PRO A 94 -5.89 16.50 -11.01
CA PRO A 94 -6.42 17.01 -12.28
C PRO A 94 -5.50 16.70 -13.48
N THR A 95 -4.26 16.29 -13.22
CA THR A 95 -3.28 15.92 -14.26
C THR A 95 -3.24 14.43 -14.56
N SER A 96 -4.01 13.61 -13.83
CA SER A 96 -3.99 12.14 -13.94
C SER A 96 -2.59 11.53 -13.75
N ARG A 97 -1.76 12.15 -12.90
CA ARG A 97 -0.46 11.64 -12.50
C ARG A 97 -0.54 10.29 -11.79
N VAL A 98 -1.51 10.09 -10.90
CA VAL A 98 -1.75 8.84 -10.18
C VAL A 98 -1.95 7.69 -11.16
N ALA A 99 -2.73 7.86 -12.22
CA ALA A 99 -2.92 6.82 -13.23
C ALA A 99 -1.61 6.41 -13.95
N VAL A 100 -0.63 7.31 -14.04
CA VAL A 100 0.71 6.99 -14.55
C VAL A 100 1.52 6.20 -13.51
N LEU A 101 1.45 6.61 -12.25
CA LEU A 101 2.12 5.95 -11.12
C LEU A 101 1.56 4.54 -10.88
N GLU A 102 0.25 4.34 -10.97
CA GLU A 102 -0.39 3.02 -10.91
C GLU A 102 0.15 2.09 -12.00
N LYS A 103 0.28 2.58 -13.24
CA LYS A 103 0.87 1.80 -14.34
C LYS A 103 2.34 1.43 -14.10
N ILE A 104 3.07 2.22 -13.32
CA ILE A 104 4.43 1.87 -12.90
C ILE A 104 4.36 0.75 -11.87
N MET A 105 3.56 0.91 -10.81
CA MET A 105 3.39 -0.11 -9.76
C MET A 105 2.95 -1.47 -10.32
N LEU A 106 1.96 -1.49 -11.21
CA LEU A 106 1.45 -2.72 -11.82
C LEU A 106 2.52 -3.46 -12.64
N LYS A 107 3.48 -2.75 -13.22
CA LYS A 107 4.60 -3.38 -13.94
C LYS A 107 5.64 -3.99 -13.00
N GLU A 108 5.74 -3.47 -11.78
CA GLU A 108 6.70 -3.92 -10.77
C GLU A 108 6.18 -5.04 -9.86
N ILE A 109 4.93 -5.49 -10.03
CA ILE A 109 4.37 -6.65 -9.29
C ILE A 109 5.35 -7.85 -9.26
N PRO A 110 5.95 -8.29 -10.39
CA PRO A 110 6.90 -9.40 -10.35
C PRO A 110 8.18 -9.10 -9.56
N THR A 111 8.63 -7.84 -9.56
CA THR A 111 9.79 -7.39 -8.78
C THR A 111 9.46 -7.42 -7.29
N LEU A 112 8.30 -6.90 -6.91
CA LEU A 112 7.82 -6.86 -5.53
C LEU A 112 7.65 -8.27 -4.94
N TYR A 113 7.08 -9.21 -5.68
CA TYR A 113 6.99 -10.61 -5.24
C TYR A 113 8.38 -11.21 -4.93
N LYS A 114 9.36 -10.99 -5.80
CA LYS A 114 10.74 -11.48 -5.57
C LYS A 114 11.38 -10.84 -4.33
N LYS A 115 11.13 -9.55 -4.10
CA LYS A 115 11.64 -8.83 -2.92
C LYS A 115 10.98 -9.33 -1.64
N LEU A 116 9.67 -9.51 -1.67
CA LEU A 116 8.90 -10.08 -0.56
C LEU A 116 9.37 -11.49 -0.23
N GLU A 117 9.56 -12.35 -1.23
CA GLU A 117 10.07 -13.72 -1.05
C GLU A 117 11.46 -13.70 -0.41
N ALA A 118 12.40 -12.92 -0.95
CA ALA A 118 13.75 -12.80 -0.40
C ALA A 118 13.75 -12.28 1.04
N ASN A 119 12.88 -11.30 1.35
CA ASN A 119 12.70 -10.77 2.70
C ASN A 119 12.13 -11.84 3.65
N THR A 120 11.14 -12.60 3.19
CA THR A 120 10.51 -13.68 3.95
C THR A 120 11.51 -14.80 4.26
N ILE A 121 12.30 -15.23 3.28
CA ILE A 121 13.37 -16.23 3.49
C ILE A 121 14.40 -15.72 4.49
N ARG A 122 14.83 -14.46 4.39
CA ARG A 122 15.82 -13.88 5.31
C ARG A 122 15.38 -13.89 6.77
N HIS A 123 14.09 -13.67 7.04
CA HIS A 123 13.57 -13.52 8.41
C HIS A 123 12.95 -14.80 8.98
N PHE A 124 12.40 -15.66 8.13
CA PHE A 124 11.63 -16.83 8.55
C PHE A 124 12.17 -18.16 7.98
N GLY A 125 13.05 -18.08 6.98
CA GLY A 125 13.72 -19.23 6.40
C GLY A 125 14.89 -19.71 7.26
N CYS A 126 14.60 -20.30 8.42
CA CYS A 126 15.58 -21.15 9.07
C CYS A 126 15.70 -22.47 8.29
N GLU A 127 16.79 -22.63 7.55
CA GLU A 127 17.32 -23.97 7.26
C GLU A 127 17.66 -24.63 8.60
N LYS A 128 16.96 -25.74 8.90
CA LYS A 128 17.39 -26.69 9.92
C LYS A 128 18.72 -27.28 9.46
N THR A 129 19.83 -26.89 10.08
CA THR A 129 20.98 -27.81 10.24
C THR A 129 20.68 -28.84 11.30
#